data_AF-A0A356EAV5-F1
#
_entry.id   AF-A0A356EAV5-F1
#
_cell.length_a   1.000
_cell.length_b   1.000
_cell.length_c   1.000
_cell.angle_alpha   90.00
_cell.angle_beta   90.00
_cell.angle_gamma   90.00
#
_symmetry.space_group_name_H-M   'P 1'
#
loop_
_entity.id
_entity.type
_entity.pdbx_description
1 polymer ?
#
loop_
_entity_poly.entity_id
_entity_poly.type
_entity_poly.pdbx_seq_one_letter_code
_entity_poly.pdbx_strand_id
1 'polypeptide(L)'
;MNIQLICESKTPEIFTALCQAKGLVHHPESDLALVQTESNGMVRLELRKLDEPKLGAVYVDFVSGSMAHRRKFGGGRGEAIAKAVGIKGDELPTIIDATAGLGRDACVLASVGCQVRLIERHPVVFLLLQDGLQRAYADPEIGEMMRRNMQLLDVNHLAELNPAMDGAD
;
A
#
# COMPACT_ATOMS: atom_id res chain seq x y z
N MET A 1 -4.35 -14.79 10.98
CA MET A 1 -4.30 -13.67 11.95
C MET A 1 -5.71 -13.37 12.42
N ASN A 2 -5.92 -13.17 13.72
CA ASN A 2 -7.22 -12.85 14.29
C ASN A 2 -7.41 -11.33 14.34
N ILE A 3 -8.49 -10.81 13.75
CA ILE A 3 -8.82 -9.38 13.74
C ILE A 3 -10.33 -9.23 13.55
N GLN A 4 -10.93 -8.13 14.01
CA GLN A 4 -12.32 -7.88 13.71
C GLN A 4 -12.47 -7.49 12.23
N LEU A 5 -13.37 -8.15 11.52
CA LEU A 5 -13.70 -7.85 10.12
C LEU A 5 -15.05 -7.15 10.08
N ILE A 6 -15.09 -5.92 9.59
CA ILE A 6 -16.30 -5.08 9.56
C ILE A 6 -16.55 -4.61 8.12
N CYS A 7 -17.74 -4.83 7.59
CA CYS A 7 -18.16 -4.30 6.30
C CYS A 7 -19.25 -3.25 6.50
N GLU A 8 -18.92 -1.99 6.22
CA GLU A 8 -19.83 -0.84 6.20
C GLU A 8 -20.22 -0.46 4.74
N SER A 9 -19.85 -1.29 3.77
CA SER A 9 -20.24 -1.19 2.36
C SER A 9 -21.35 -2.19 2.00
N LYS A 10 -21.79 -2.18 0.74
CA LYS A 10 -22.84 -3.07 0.21
C LYS A 10 -22.37 -4.49 -0.15
N THR A 11 -21.10 -4.84 0.06
CA THR A 11 -20.50 -6.10 -0.42
C THR A 11 -19.79 -6.93 0.67
N PRO A 12 -20.50 -7.35 1.73
CA PRO A 12 -19.90 -8.06 2.86
C PRO A 12 -19.31 -9.42 2.51
N GLU A 13 -19.90 -10.16 1.56
CA GLU A 13 -19.42 -11.48 1.13
C GLU A 13 -18.07 -11.36 0.41
N ILE A 14 -17.95 -10.37 -0.49
CA ILE A 14 -16.71 -10.10 -1.23
C ILE A 14 -15.59 -9.69 -0.28
N PHE A 15 -15.88 -8.77 0.66
CA PHE A 15 -14.92 -8.35 1.67
C PHE A 15 -14.45 -9.52 2.55
N THR A 16 -15.39 -10.36 2.99
CA THR A 16 -15.06 -11.53 3.84
C THR A 16 -14.20 -12.53 3.08
N ALA A 17 -14.54 -12.84 1.83
CA ALA A 17 -13.77 -13.76 0.99
C ALA A 17 -12.34 -13.25 0.74
N LEU A 18 -12.19 -11.94 0.46
CA LEU A 18 -10.89 -11.29 0.30
C LEU A 18 -10.02 -11.46 1.55
N CYS A 19 -10.59 -11.19 2.73
CA CYS A 19 -9.87 -11.31 4.00
C CYS A 19 -9.46 -12.77 4.29
N GLN A 20 -10.35 -13.72 4.06
CA GLN A 20 -10.08 -15.15 4.26
C GLN A 20 -9.00 -15.66 3.30
N ALA A 21 -8.99 -15.22 2.04
CA ALA A 21 -7.95 -15.57 1.07
C ALA A 21 -6.55 -15.12 1.51
N LYS A 22 -6.45 -14.07 2.34
CA LYS A 22 -5.21 -13.60 2.98
C LYS A 22 -4.99 -14.14 4.39
N GLY A 23 -5.75 -15.17 4.80
CA GLY A 23 -5.58 -15.83 6.10
C GLY A 23 -6.02 -14.99 7.31
N LEU A 24 -6.87 -13.98 7.09
CA LEU A 24 -7.52 -13.24 8.17
C LEU A 24 -8.75 -14.00 8.67
N VAL A 25 -8.88 -14.09 9.98
CA VAL A 25 -9.99 -14.76 10.66
C VAL A 25 -10.71 -13.73 11.51
N HIS A 26 -12.03 -13.63 11.33
CA HIS A 26 -12.86 -12.71 12.11
C HIS A 26 -12.81 -13.07 13.60
N HIS A 27 -12.48 -12.10 14.43
CA HIS A 27 -12.46 -12.22 15.88
C HIS A 27 -13.21 -11.03 16.51
N PRO A 28 -14.41 -11.24 17.08
CA PRO A 28 -15.28 -10.14 17.53
C PRO A 28 -14.77 -9.39 18.75
N GLU A 29 -13.84 -9.97 19.52
CA GLU A 29 -13.23 -9.34 20.70
C GLU A 29 -11.86 -8.69 20.39
N SER A 30 -11.48 -8.59 19.12
CA SER A 30 -10.22 -7.93 18.75
C SER A 30 -10.37 -6.41 18.82
N ASP A 31 -9.46 -5.74 19.54
CA ASP A 31 -9.42 -4.27 19.59
C ASP A 31 -9.06 -3.63 18.23
N LEU A 32 -8.44 -4.39 17.33
CA LEU A 32 -8.19 -3.96 15.96
C LEU A 32 -9.28 -4.46 15.02
N ALA A 33 -9.70 -3.59 14.09
CA ALA A 33 -10.63 -3.92 13.04
C ALA A 33 -10.11 -3.52 11.67
N LEU A 34 -10.14 -4.46 10.72
CA LEU A 34 -10.07 -4.13 9.30
C LEU A 34 -11.49 -3.84 8.83
N VAL A 35 -11.71 -2.64 8.31
CA VAL A 35 -13.02 -2.14 7.93
C VAL A 35 -13.04 -1.82 6.45
N GLN A 36 -14.03 -2.34 5.72
CA GLN A 36 -14.38 -1.83 4.40
C GLN A 36 -15.49 -0.79 4.54
N THR A 37 -15.18 0.46 4.21
CA THR A 37 -16.11 1.59 4.33
C THR A 37 -16.39 2.20 2.96
N GLU A 38 -17.56 2.81 2.80
CA GLU A 38 -17.93 3.60 1.62
C GLU A 38 -18.21 5.04 2.04
N SER A 39 -17.57 6.01 1.40
CA SER A 39 -17.82 7.44 1.63
C SER A 39 -17.72 8.20 0.33
N ASN A 40 -18.70 9.07 0.06
CA ASN A 40 -18.80 9.85 -1.17
C ASN A 40 -18.65 9.01 -2.46
N GLY A 41 -19.20 7.79 -2.44
CA GLY A 41 -19.13 6.84 -3.56
C GLY A 41 -17.77 6.16 -3.74
N MET A 42 -16.83 6.36 -2.82
CA MET A 42 -15.54 5.68 -2.81
C MET A 42 -15.49 4.62 -1.71
N VAL A 43 -15.29 3.37 -2.11
CA VAL A 43 -15.00 2.25 -1.21
C VAL A 43 -13.50 2.22 -0.90
N ARG A 44 -13.15 1.97 0.37
CA ARG A 44 -11.75 1.76 0.78
C ARG A 44 -11.65 0.77 1.94
N LEU A 45 -10.44 0.24 2.12
CA LEU A 45 -10.05 -0.47 3.33
C LEU A 45 -9.33 0.46 4.31
N GLU A 46 -9.66 0.33 5.59
CA GLU A 46 -9.01 1.06 6.67
C GLU A 46 -8.90 0.22 7.94
N LEU A 47 -7.84 0.48 8.72
CA LEU A 47 -7.62 -0.11 10.02
C LEU A 47 -8.10 0.84 11.11
N ARG A 48 -8.89 0.32 12.06
CA ARG A 48 -9.37 1.07 13.22
C ARG A 48 -8.92 0.37 14.50
N LYS A 49 -8.62 1.16 15.53
CA LYS A 49 -8.45 0.71 16.91
C LYS A 49 -9.73 1.04 17.69
N LEU A 50 -10.54 0.02 17.96
CA LEU A 50 -11.93 0.14 18.43
C LEU A 50 -12.02 0.65 19.87
N ASP A 51 -11.05 0.31 20.71
CA ASP A 51 -10.94 0.78 22.09
C ASP A 51 -10.38 2.22 22.19
N GLU A 52 -9.80 2.75 21.10
CA GLU A 52 -9.30 4.14 21.02
C GLU A 52 -9.84 4.88 19.78
N PRO A 53 -11.16 5.14 19.67
CA PRO A 53 -11.78 5.71 18.48
C PRO A 53 -11.27 7.12 18.13
N LYS A 54 -10.70 7.84 19.10
CA LYS A 54 -10.13 9.19 18.89
C LYS A 54 -8.85 9.19 18.06
N LEU A 55 -8.16 8.06 17.90
CA LEU A 55 -6.99 7.95 17.02
C LEU A 55 -7.36 8.02 15.53
N GLY A 56 -8.63 7.78 15.20
CA GLY A 56 -9.09 7.71 13.82
C GLY A 56 -8.66 6.43 13.11
N ALA A 57 -8.84 6.42 11.79
CA ALA A 57 -8.55 5.28 10.93
C ALA A 57 -7.23 5.45 10.19
N VAL A 58 -6.54 4.33 9.95
CA VAL A 58 -5.32 4.27 9.12
C VAL A 58 -5.66 3.59 7.80
N TYR A 59 -5.39 4.28 6.69
CA TYR A 59 -5.54 3.75 5.34
C TYR A 59 -4.44 4.31 4.43
N VAL A 60 -4.19 3.63 3.32
CA VAL A 60 -3.19 4.05 2.34
C VAL A 60 -3.83 4.96 1.30
N ASP A 61 -3.32 6.18 1.10
CA ASP A 61 -3.83 7.09 0.07
C ASP A 61 -2.67 7.79 -0.63
N PHE A 62 -2.40 7.37 -1.87
CA PHE A 62 -1.37 7.94 -2.73
C PHE A 62 -1.85 9.15 -3.54
N VAL A 63 -3.18 9.38 -3.61
CA VAL A 63 -3.79 10.40 -4.46
C VAL A 63 -3.89 11.73 -3.71
N SER A 64 -4.22 11.69 -2.42
CA SER A 64 -4.45 12.88 -1.61
C SER A 64 -3.62 12.90 -0.31
N GLY A 65 -3.89 13.89 0.55
CA GLY A 65 -3.30 13.97 1.89
C GLY A 65 -1.77 14.09 1.92
N SER A 66 -1.17 13.46 2.95
CA SER A 66 0.26 13.61 3.25
C SER A 66 1.17 13.01 2.16
N MET A 67 0.76 11.92 1.52
CA MET A 67 1.53 11.30 0.44
C MET A 67 1.53 12.15 -0.82
N ALA A 68 0.38 12.69 -1.21
CA ALA A 68 0.30 13.62 -2.34
C ALA A 68 1.11 14.90 -2.09
N HIS A 69 1.06 15.43 -0.87
CA HIS A 69 1.88 16.57 -0.47
C HIS A 69 3.38 16.23 -0.54
N ARG A 70 3.81 15.09 0.00
CA ARG A 70 5.22 14.64 -0.06
C ARG A 70 5.68 14.41 -1.50
N ARG A 71 4.83 13.86 -2.37
CA ARG A 71 5.11 13.70 -3.80
C ARG A 71 5.36 15.04 -4.50
N LYS A 72 4.53 16.06 -4.21
CA LYS A 72 4.61 17.38 -4.85
C LYS A 72 5.70 18.28 -4.26
N PHE A 73 5.95 18.20 -2.96
CA PHE A 73 6.77 19.16 -2.22
C PHE A 73 7.86 18.54 -1.31
N GLY A 74 7.93 17.22 -1.21
CA GLY A 74 8.90 16.50 -0.36
C GLY A 74 10.33 16.55 -0.88
N GLY A 75 10.54 16.99 -2.13
CA GLY A 75 11.84 17.16 -2.76
C GLY A 75 12.19 16.10 -3.80
N GLY A 76 11.40 15.02 -3.93
CA GLY A 76 11.57 14.01 -4.97
C GLY A 76 12.99 13.43 -4.98
N ARG A 77 13.75 13.69 -6.05
CA ARG A 77 15.18 13.30 -6.17
C ARG A 77 16.06 13.85 -5.03
N GLY A 78 15.63 14.92 -4.36
CA GLY A 78 16.32 15.55 -3.25
C GLY A 78 16.14 14.83 -1.90
N GLU A 79 15.15 13.94 -1.77
CA GLU A 79 14.88 13.21 -0.52
C GLU A 79 16.03 12.26 -0.16
N ALA A 80 16.22 12.07 1.15
CA ALA A 80 17.28 11.19 1.67
C ALA A 80 17.15 9.76 1.12
N ILE A 81 15.92 9.24 0.99
CA ILE A 81 15.68 7.91 0.43
C ILE A 81 16.08 7.82 -1.04
N ALA A 82 15.77 8.83 -1.85
CA ALA A 82 16.13 8.87 -3.26
C ALA A 82 17.65 8.88 -3.46
N LYS A 83 18.36 9.66 -2.63
CA LYS A 83 19.83 9.69 -2.63
C LYS A 83 20.44 8.37 -2.16
N ALA A 84 19.84 7.74 -1.14
CA ALA A 84 20.34 6.49 -0.57
C ALA A 84 20.31 5.32 -1.56
N VAL A 85 19.28 5.27 -2.43
CA VAL A 85 19.16 4.25 -3.48
C VAL A 85 19.94 4.59 -4.75
N GLY A 86 20.74 5.66 -4.76
CA GLY A 86 21.64 5.98 -5.87
C GLY A 86 21.02 6.79 -7.01
N ILE A 87 19.84 7.39 -6.84
CA ILE A 87 19.23 8.23 -7.89
C ILE A 87 20.10 9.49 -8.13
N LYS A 88 20.72 9.56 -9.32
CA LYS A 88 21.61 10.66 -9.75
C LYS A 88 21.45 10.94 -11.24
N GLY A 89 21.50 12.21 -11.65
CA GLY A 89 21.38 12.57 -13.08
C GLY A 89 20.05 12.10 -13.65
N ASP A 90 20.09 11.23 -14.67
CA ASP A 90 18.92 10.58 -15.28
C ASP A 90 18.78 9.10 -14.88
N GLU A 91 19.67 8.58 -14.01
CA GLU A 91 19.63 7.19 -13.57
C GLU A 91 18.42 6.96 -12.63
N LEU A 92 17.71 5.86 -12.90
CA LEU A 92 16.50 5.42 -12.21
C LEU A 92 16.58 3.89 -12.03
N PRO A 93 17.08 3.39 -10.89
CA PRO A 93 17.20 1.96 -10.66
C PRO A 93 15.82 1.31 -10.51
N THR A 94 15.76 0.02 -10.82
CA THR A 94 14.70 -0.89 -10.36
C THR A 94 14.92 -1.23 -8.88
N ILE A 95 13.85 -1.26 -8.09
CA ILE A 95 13.93 -1.35 -6.62
C ILE A 95 13.02 -2.46 -6.12
N ILE A 96 13.51 -3.24 -5.16
CA ILE A 96 12.68 -4.13 -4.34
C ILE A 96 12.56 -3.53 -2.95
N ASP A 97 11.36 -3.12 -2.58
CA ASP A 97 11.03 -2.78 -1.20
C ASP A 97 10.52 -4.04 -0.50
N ALA A 98 11.42 -4.71 0.21
CA ALA A 98 11.14 -5.95 0.91
C ALA A 98 10.30 -5.76 2.20
N THR A 99 10.00 -4.51 2.57
CA THR A 99 9.31 -4.12 3.81
C THR A 99 8.32 -2.99 3.53
N ALA A 100 7.46 -3.18 2.54
CA ALA A 100 6.69 -2.11 1.93
C ALA A 100 5.86 -1.29 2.93
N GLY A 101 5.27 -1.94 3.94
CA GLY A 101 4.44 -1.28 4.93
C GLY A 101 3.27 -0.54 4.25
N LEU A 102 3.13 0.75 4.55
CA LEU A 102 2.12 1.62 3.91
C LEU A 102 2.61 2.23 2.57
N GLY A 103 3.73 1.77 2.03
CA GLY A 103 4.26 2.19 0.72
C GLY A 103 4.78 3.63 0.67
N ARG A 104 5.08 4.24 1.83
CA ARG A 104 5.40 5.68 1.92
C ARG A 104 6.66 6.09 1.19
N ASP A 105 7.73 5.33 1.36
CA ASP A 105 9.02 5.62 0.73
C ASP A 105 9.06 5.07 -0.70
N ALA A 106 8.48 3.89 -0.93
CA ALA A 106 8.26 3.35 -2.27
C ALA A 106 7.49 4.33 -3.19
N CYS A 107 6.46 5.02 -2.68
CA CYS A 107 5.74 6.03 -3.46
C CYS A 107 6.62 7.21 -3.87
N VAL A 108 7.58 7.64 -3.03
CA VAL A 108 8.54 8.69 -3.38
C VAL A 108 9.41 8.23 -4.54
N LEU A 109 9.97 7.02 -4.43
CA LEU A 109 10.84 6.42 -5.44
C LEU A 109 10.10 6.20 -6.77
N ALA A 110 8.88 5.66 -6.71
CA ALA A 110 8.02 5.49 -7.88
C ALA A 110 7.64 6.83 -8.54
N SER A 111 7.37 7.86 -7.75
CA SER A 111 7.05 9.21 -8.25
C SER A 111 8.23 9.89 -8.91
N VAL A 112 9.46 9.55 -8.50
CA VAL A 112 10.69 10.02 -9.14
C VAL A 112 10.95 9.30 -10.47
N GLY A 113 10.37 8.11 -10.66
CA GLY A 113 10.44 7.34 -11.91
C GLY A 113 11.01 5.93 -11.78
N CYS A 114 11.42 5.51 -10.58
CA CYS A 114 11.91 4.14 -10.36
C CYS A 114 10.78 3.11 -10.53
N GLN A 115 11.14 1.92 -10.99
CA GLN A 115 10.23 0.77 -10.95
C GLN A 115 10.41 0.05 -9.63
N VAL A 116 9.41 0.13 -8.76
CA VAL A 116 9.44 -0.38 -7.39
C VAL A 116 8.51 -1.59 -7.28
N ARG A 117 9.07 -2.73 -6.87
CA ARG A 117 8.34 -3.93 -6.51
C ARG A 117 8.27 -4.06 -5.00
N LEU A 118 7.06 -4.21 -4.48
CA LEU A 118 6.76 -4.19 -3.05
C LEU A 118 6.50 -5.60 -2.56
N ILE A 119 7.02 -5.90 -1.37
CA ILE A 119 6.72 -7.11 -0.62
C ILE A 119 6.18 -6.69 0.74
N GLU A 120 5.04 -7.25 1.12
CA GLU A 120 4.45 -7.07 2.44
C GLU A 120 3.93 -8.41 2.96
N ARG A 121 4.48 -8.84 4.09
CA ARG A 121 4.16 -10.14 4.70
C ARG A 121 2.93 -10.09 5.59
N HIS A 122 2.61 -8.93 6.14
CA HIS A 122 1.53 -8.79 7.11
C HIS A 122 0.19 -8.64 6.37
N PRO A 123 -0.74 -9.60 6.50
CA PRO A 123 -1.90 -9.69 5.60
C PRO A 123 -2.83 -8.47 5.67
N VAL A 124 -3.00 -7.87 6.85
CA VAL A 124 -3.78 -6.62 6.99
C VAL A 124 -3.10 -5.47 6.24
N VAL A 125 -1.78 -5.31 6.38
CA VAL A 125 -1.03 -4.21 5.75
C VAL A 125 -0.98 -4.42 4.24
N PHE A 126 -0.80 -5.66 3.79
CA PHE A 126 -0.91 -6.04 2.38
C PHE A 126 -2.25 -5.60 1.78
N LEU A 127 -3.37 -5.91 2.45
CA LEU A 127 -4.70 -5.54 1.96
C LEU A 127 -4.92 -4.01 1.94
N LEU A 128 -4.45 -3.29 2.97
CA LEU A 128 -4.50 -1.82 2.98
C LEU A 128 -3.68 -1.21 1.85
N LEU A 129 -2.47 -1.73 1.60
CA LEU A 129 -1.58 -1.29 0.54
C LEU A 129 -2.16 -1.61 -0.85
N GLN A 130 -2.73 -2.81 -1.01
CA GLN A 130 -3.40 -3.23 -2.23
C GLN A 130 -4.59 -2.32 -2.56
N ASP A 131 -5.46 -2.04 -1.58
CA ASP A 131 -6.59 -1.11 -1.73
C ASP A 131 -6.11 0.30 -2.13
N GLY A 132 -5.07 0.81 -1.45
CA GLY A 132 -4.44 2.09 -1.77
C GLY A 132 -3.90 2.16 -3.21
N LEU A 133 -3.21 1.11 -3.65
CA LEU A 133 -2.68 1.01 -5.01
C LEU A 133 -3.79 0.93 -6.06
N GLN A 134 -4.83 0.13 -5.83
CA GLN A 134 -5.95 0.03 -6.77
C GLN A 134 -6.65 1.37 -6.98
N ARG A 135 -6.88 2.12 -5.89
CA ARG A 135 -7.42 3.48 -5.97
C ARG A 135 -6.47 4.44 -6.68
N ALA A 136 -5.17 4.36 -6.40
CA ALA A 136 -4.17 5.17 -7.09
C ALA A 136 -4.08 4.85 -8.59
N TYR A 137 -4.18 3.59 -8.98
CA TYR A 137 -4.22 3.18 -10.38
C TYR A 137 -5.45 3.73 -11.09
N ALA A 138 -6.61 3.78 -10.43
CA ALA A 138 -7.82 4.34 -11.01
C ALA A 138 -7.79 5.87 -11.17
N ASP A 139 -6.83 6.56 -10.53
CA ASP A 139 -6.73 8.01 -10.58
C ASP A 139 -6.28 8.52 -11.96
N PRO A 140 -6.93 9.55 -12.53
CA PRO A 140 -6.61 10.07 -13.86
C PRO A 140 -5.29 10.86 -13.92
N GLU A 141 -4.81 11.43 -12.81
CA GLU A 141 -3.55 12.20 -12.78
C GLU A 141 -2.35 11.27 -12.64
N ILE A 142 -2.43 10.29 -11.72
CA ILE A 142 -1.27 9.49 -11.31
C ILE A 142 -1.33 8.03 -11.72
N GLY A 143 -2.49 7.54 -12.15
CA GLY A 143 -2.75 6.11 -12.26
C GLY A 143 -1.87 5.37 -13.27
N GLU A 144 -1.58 5.99 -14.42
CA GLU A 144 -0.65 5.40 -15.39
C GLU A 144 0.77 5.28 -14.84
N MET A 145 1.26 6.34 -14.17
CA MET A 145 2.57 6.35 -13.55
C MET A 145 2.64 5.30 -12.44
N MET A 146 1.65 5.26 -11.54
CA MET A 146 1.62 4.33 -10.43
C MET A 146 1.59 2.87 -10.91
N ARG A 147 0.77 2.53 -11.92
CA ARG A 147 0.72 1.16 -12.49
C ARG A 147 2.06 0.71 -13.06
N ARG A 148 2.78 1.63 -13.70
CA ARG A 148 4.09 1.35 -14.32
C ARG A 148 5.19 1.24 -13.27
N ASN A 149 5.15 2.10 -12.26
CA ASN A 149 6.30 2.34 -11.39
C ASN A 149 6.19 1.67 -10.02
N MET A 150 5.02 1.18 -9.61
CA MET A 150 4.85 0.65 -8.25
C MET A 150 3.90 -0.54 -8.26
N GLN A 151 4.42 -1.74 -7.98
CA GLN A 151 3.66 -2.99 -8.04
C GLN A 151 3.80 -3.78 -6.74
N LEU A 152 2.66 -4.19 -6.17
CA LEU A 152 2.63 -5.12 -5.04
C LEU A 152 2.69 -6.55 -5.55
N LEU A 153 3.71 -7.28 -5.13
CA LEU A 153 3.90 -8.68 -5.50
C LEU A 153 3.08 -9.59 -4.59
N ASP A 154 2.52 -10.66 -5.16
CA ASP A 154 1.80 -11.69 -4.40
C ASP A 154 2.77 -12.71 -3.77
N VAL A 155 3.74 -12.20 -3.02
CA VAL A 155 4.72 -12.97 -2.24
C VAL A 155 4.83 -12.37 -0.85
N ASN A 156 5.21 -13.17 0.14
CA ASN A 156 5.32 -12.72 1.52
C ASN A 156 6.77 -12.42 1.92
N HIS A 157 7.74 -12.99 1.22
CA HIS A 157 9.16 -12.88 1.57
C HIS A 157 10.05 -12.74 0.34
N LEU A 158 11.17 -12.02 0.49
CA LEU A 158 12.16 -11.83 -0.57
C LEU A 158 12.67 -13.14 -1.17
N ALA A 159 12.75 -14.20 -0.35
CA ALA A 159 13.22 -15.52 -0.75
C ALA A 159 12.29 -16.23 -1.76
N GLU A 160 11.06 -15.73 -1.96
CA GLU A 160 10.12 -16.25 -2.96
C GLU A 160 10.38 -15.67 -4.36
N LEU A 161 11.21 -14.62 -4.47
CA LEU A 161 11.58 -14.02 -5.75
C LEU A 161 12.57 -14.90 -6.51
N ASN A 162 12.49 -14.89 -7.85
CA ASN A 162 13.46 -15.55 -8.71
C ASN A 162 14.67 -14.63 -8.96
N PRO A 163 15.88 -14.92 -8.42
CA PRO A 163 17.02 -14.01 -8.56
C PRO A 163 17.45 -13.72 -10.01
N ALA A 164 17.05 -14.56 -10.97
CA ALA A 164 17.36 -14.38 -12.39
C ALA A 164 16.37 -13.47 -13.12
N MET A 165 15.14 -13.32 -12.61
CA MET A 165 14.05 -12.59 -13.28
C MET A 165 13.59 -11.37 -12.48
N ASP A 166 13.72 -11.46 -11.16
CA ASP A 166 13.21 -10.52 -10.17
C ASP A 166 14.35 -9.68 -9.58
N GLY A 167 15.36 -9.34 -10.38
CA GLY A 167 16.50 -8.52 -9.95
C GLY A 167 16.14 -7.06 -9.68
N ALA A 168 16.90 -6.43 -8.79
CA ALA A 168 17.00 -4.98 -8.66
C ALA A 168 18.40 -4.55 -9.10
N ASP A 169 18.55 -3.30 -9.54
CA ASP A 169 19.85 -2.72 -9.93
C ASP A 169 20.72 -2.36 -8.71
#